data_AF-A0A2V8NJY3-F1
#
_entry.id   AF-A0A2V8NJY3-F1
#
_cell.length_a   1.000
_cell.length_b   1.000
_cell.length_c   1.000
_cell.angle_alpha   90.00
_cell.angle_beta   90.00
_cell.angle_gamma   90.00
#
_symmetry.space_group_name_H-M   'P 1'
#
loop_
_entity.id
_entity.type
_entity.pdbx_description
1 polymer ?
#
loop_
_entity_poly.entity_id
_entity_poly.type
_entity_poly.pdbx_seq_one_letter_code
_entity_poly.pdbx_strand_id
1 'polypeptide(L)' 'MKVHPPLSKLVFKEQTVKVTLALSQRSIEFFKAKARQYKVPYQAMIKRVVDLYAERHGE' A
#
# COMPACT_ATOMS: atom_id res chain seq x y z
N MET A 1 19.01 29.56 17.23
CA MET A 1 18.28 28.98 16.08
C MET A 1 18.48 27.46 16.12
N LYS A 2 17.47 26.67 16.52
CA LYS A 2 17.60 25.20 16.60
C LYS A 2 17.55 24.63 15.18
N VAL A 3 18.65 24.03 14.74
CA VAL A 3 18.76 23.31 13.46
C VAL A 3 18.01 21.98 13.58
N HIS A 4 16.97 21.80 12.76
CA HIS A 4 16.32 20.50 12.60
C HIS A 4 17.17 19.60 11.68
N PRO A 5 17.27 18.29 11.96
CA PRO A 5 18.06 17.39 11.14
C PRO A 5 17.52 17.31 9.70
N PRO A 6 18.38 17.11 8.70
CA PRO A 6 17.99 17.05 7.29
C PRO A 6 17.04 15.86 7.04
N LEU A 7 15.93 16.14 6.33
CA LEU A 7 14.87 15.17 5.96
C LEU A 7 15.36 13.95 5.15
N SER A 8 16.61 13.94 4.73
CA SER A 8 17.20 12.94 3.84
C SER A 8 17.44 11.56 4.46
N LYS A 9 17.09 11.35 5.75
CA LYS A 9 17.36 10.09 6.48
C LYS A 9 16.14 9.18 6.74
N LEU A 10 14.96 9.45 6.16
CA LEU A 10 13.72 8.81 6.64
C LEU A 10 12.79 8.19 5.58
N VAL A 11 13.29 7.80 4.41
CA VAL A 11 12.46 7.00 3.49
C VAL A 11 13.29 5.89 2.87
N PHE A 12 13.37 4.75 3.56
CA PHE A 12 13.66 3.48 2.90
C PHE A 12 12.45 3.19 1.99
N LYS A 13 12.52 3.60 0.72
CA LYS A 13 11.50 3.27 -0.26
C LYS A 13 11.70 1.80 -0.62
N GLU A 14 10.80 0.93 -0.17
CA GLU A 14 10.75 -0.43 -0.68
C GLU A 14 10.66 -0.40 -2.21
N GLN A 15 11.44 -1.26 -2.87
CA GLN A 15 11.41 -1.38 -4.32
C GLN A 15 10.01 -1.83 -4.74
N THR A 16 9.31 -0.98 -5.50
CA THR A 16 7.94 -1.27 -5.96
C THR A 16 7.96 -1.51 -7.46
N VAL A 17 7.44 -2.65 -7.89
CA VAL A 17 7.23 -2.97 -9.31
C VAL A 17 5.79 -2.64 -9.69
N LYS A 18 5.61 -1.90 -10.79
CA LYS A 18 4.28 -1.60 -11.34
C LYS A 18 3.83 -2.76 -12.22
N VAL A 19 2.61 -3.24 -11.97
CA VAL A 19 1.97 -4.29 -12.76
C VAL A 19 0.55 -3.88 -13.11
N THR A 20 0.03 -4.40 -14.22
CA THR A 20 -1.39 -4.28 -14.58
C THR A 20 -2.10 -5.56 -14.21
N LEU A 21 -3.14 -5.47 -13.38
CA LEU A 21 -3.92 -6.60 -12.89
C LEU A 21 -5.41 -6.33 -13.08
N ALA A 22 -6.12 -7.25 -13.72
CA ALA A 22 -7.58 -7.22 -13.78
C ALA A 22 -8.15 -7.78 -12.47
N LEU A 23 -9.04 -7.03 -11.83
CA LEU A 23 -9.74 -7.43 -10.60
C LEU A 23 -11.25 -7.34 -10.83
N SER A 24 -12.02 -8.14 -10.09
CA SER A 24 -13.48 -8.07 -10.18
C SER A 24 -14.01 -6.72 -9.67
N GLN A 25 -15.10 -6.24 -10.27
CA GLN A 25 -15.77 -5.00 -9.84
C GLN A 25 -16.15 -5.05 -8.35
N ARG A 26 -16.71 -6.19 -7.91
CA ARG A 26 -17.09 -6.43 -6.52
C ARG A 26 -15.92 -6.22 -5.55
N SER A 27 -14.73 -6.74 -5.87
CA SER A 27 -13.54 -6.58 -5.03
C SER A 27 -13.10 -5.11 -4.96
N ILE A 28 -13.12 -4.39 -6.09
CA ILE A 28 -12.75 -2.97 -6.13
C ILE A 28 -13.72 -2.11 -5.31
N GLU A 29 -15.02 -2.36 -5.42
CA GLU A 29 -16.05 -1.64 -4.67
C GLU A 29 -15.91 -1.85 -3.16
N PHE A 30 -15.62 -3.09 -2.73
CA PHE A 30 -15.33 -3.40 -1.33
C PHE A 30 -14.16 -2.56 -0.78
N PHE A 31 -13.01 -2.54 -1.48
CA PHE A 31 -11.86 -1.78 -1.02
C PHE A 31 -12.11 -0.27 -1.06
N LYS A 32 -12.82 0.25 -2.07
CA LYS A 32 -13.21 1.67 -2.13
C LYS A 32 -14.08 2.08 -0.93
N ALA A 33 -15.02 1.23 -0.51
CA ALA A 33 -15.86 1.51 0.65
C ALA A 33 -15.04 1.55 1.95
N LYS A 34 -14.14 0.58 2.15
CA LYS A 34 -13.27 0.53 3.33
C LYS A 34 -12.24 1.67 3.35
N ALA A 35 -11.67 2.00 2.20
CA ALA A 35 -10.75 3.13 2.02
C ALA A 35 -11.36 4.45 2.48
N ARG A 36 -12.62 4.72 2.12
CA ARG A 36 -13.36 5.91 2.60
C ARG A 36 -13.56 5.90 4.11
N GLN A 37 -13.91 4.75 4.68
CA GLN A 37 -14.11 4.60 6.13
C GLN A 37 -12.82 4.91 6.91
N TYR A 38 -11.69 4.38 6.45
CA TYR A 38 -10.40 4.51 7.14
C TYR A 38 -9.53 5.68 6.67
N LYS A 39 -10.02 6.47 5.70
CA LYS A 39 -9.31 7.61 5.10
C LYS A 39 -7.91 7.24 4.55
N VAL A 40 -7.82 6.09 3.89
CA VAL A 40 -6.60 5.59 3.24
C VAL A 40 -6.85 5.31 1.76
N PRO A 41 -5.83 5.31 0.88
CA PRO A 41 -5.99 4.89 -0.50
C PRO A 41 -6.38 3.41 -0.60
N TYR A 42 -7.37 3.08 -1.43
CA TYR A 42 -7.80 1.69 -1.62
C TYR A 42 -6.68 0.81 -2.22
N GLN A 43 -5.78 1.40 -3.02
CA GLN A 43 -4.62 0.69 -3.56
C GLN A 43 -3.67 0.21 -2.46
N ALA A 44 -3.53 0.96 -1.36
CA ALA A 44 -2.69 0.56 -0.23
C ALA A 44 -3.25 -0.69 0.47
N MET A 45 -4.58 -0.79 0.54
CA MET A 45 -5.24 -1.99 1.08
C MET A 45 -5.03 -3.20 0.17
N ILE A 46 -5.15 -3.02 -1.16
CA ILE A 46 -4.88 -4.09 -2.13
C ILE A 46 -3.43 -4.55 -2.03
N LYS A 47 -2.47 -3.61 -2.01
CA LYS A 47 -1.04 -3.91 -1.81
C LYS A 47 -0.85 -4.75 -0.55
N ARG A 48 -1.44 -4.34 0.58
CA ARG A 48 -1.27 -5.06 1.86
C ARG A 48 -1.82 -6.49 1.80
N VAL A 49 -2.92 -6.74 1.09
CA VAL A 49 -3.45 -8.11 0.93
C VAL A 49 -2.50 -8.98 0.11
N VAL A 50 -1.93 -8.44 -0.97
CA VAL A 50 -0.95 -9.15 -1.80
C VAL A 50 0.33 -9.43 -1.00
N ASP A 51 0.84 -8.43 -0.29
CA ASP A 51 2.01 -8.56 0.57
C ASP A 51 1.79 -9.65 1.64
N LEU A 52 0.65 -9.61 2.35
CA LEU A 52 0.32 -10.62 3.38
C LEU A 52 0.20 -12.04 2.82
N TYR A 53 -0.32 -12.18 1.61
CA TYR A 53 -0.40 -13.48 0.95
C TYR A 53 1.01 -14.00 0.60
N ALA A 54 1.85 -13.14 0.03
CA ALA A 54 3.24 -13.46 -0.28
C ALA A 54 4.06 -13.75 0.99
N GLU A 55 3.91 -12.97 2.06
CA GLU A 55 4.56 -13.22 3.36
C GLU A 55 4.19 -14.58 3.96
N ARG A 56 2.96 -15.05 3.72
CA ARG A 56 2.47 -16.33 4.24
C ARG A 56 2.91 -17.54 3.41
N HIS A 57 3.12 -17.35 2.11
CA HIS A 57 3.28 -18.45 1.15
C HIS A 57 4.57 -18.39 0.33
N GLY A 58 5.34 -17.30 0.43
CA GLY A 58 6.70 -17.20 -0.09
C GLY A 58 7.68 -17.81 0.90
N GLU A 59 8.64 -18.56 0.36
CA GLU A 59 9.77 -19.12 1.12
C GLU A 59 10.66 -18.03 1.74
#